data_AF-A0AB34QEN5-F1
#
_entry.id   AF-A0AB34QEN5-F1
#
_cell.length_a   1.000
_cell.length_b   1.000
_cell.length_c   1.000
_cell.angle_alpha   90.00
_cell.angle_beta   90.00
_cell.angle_gamma   90.00
#
_symmetry.space_group_name_H-M   'P 1'
#
loop_
_entity.id
_entity.type
_entity.pdbx_description
1 polymer ?
#
loop_
_entity_poly.entity_id
_entity_poly.type
_entity_poly.pdbx_seq_one_letter_code
_entity_poly.pdbx_strand_id
1 'polypeptide(L)'
;MLRIHYPITDSQRCEAREAIAAGLAVRIGLVALYPDLDLDVIWGVDPYGEDTLAANETDAPAIESSIDWAEKLHEREHLAERSYDF
;
A
#
# COMPACT_ATOMS: atom_id res chain seq x y z
N MET A 1 5.96 1.77 -10.79
CA MET A 1 4.86 1.43 -9.87
C MET A 1 4.66 -0.08 -9.89
N LEU A 2 4.82 -0.76 -8.76
CA LEU A 2 4.51 -2.18 -8.59
C LEU A 2 2.99 -2.35 -8.42
N ARG A 3 2.40 -3.40 -9.00
CA ARG A 3 0.96 -3.70 -8.87
C ARG A 3 0.78 -5.06 -8.24
N ILE A 4 0.04 -5.11 -7.15
CA ILE A 4 -0.26 -6.29 -6.35
C ILE A 4 -1.77 -6.43 -6.30
N HIS A 5 -2.28 -7.61 -6.63
CA HIS A 5 -3.70 -7.92 -6.46
C HIS A 5 -4.01 -8.17 -4.99
N TYR A 6 -5.19 -7.72 -4.54
CA TYR A 6 -5.71 -8.04 -3.22
C TYR A 6 -6.61 -9.30 -3.32
N PRO A 7 -6.55 -10.26 -2.37
CA PRO A 7 -5.71 -10.28 -1.17
C PRO A 7 -4.24 -10.51 -1.48
N ILE A 8 -3.39 -9.86 -0.69
CA ILE A 8 -1.94 -9.92 -0.81
C ILE A 8 -1.40 -11.17 -0.09
N THR A 9 -0.47 -11.88 -0.73
CA THR A 9 0.28 -13.00 -0.14
C THR A 9 1.53 -12.53 0.59
N ASP A 10 2.10 -13.35 1.47
CA ASP A 10 3.35 -13.03 2.19
C ASP A 10 4.51 -12.67 1.24
N SER A 11 4.62 -13.35 0.09
CA SER A 11 5.67 -13.05 -0.90
C SER A 11 5.45 -11.70 -1.57
N GLN A 12 4.20 -11.39 -1.94
CA GLN A 12 3.85 -10.07 -2.49
C GLN A 12 4.03 -8.96 -1.45
N ARG A 13 3.83 -9.27 -0.17
CA ARG A 13 4.10 -8.34 0.93
C ARG A 13 5.60 -8.04 1.03
N CYS A 14 6.46 -9.04 0.91
CA CYS A 14 7.91 -8.81 0.81
C CYS A 14 8.26 -7.92 -0.40
N GLU A 15 7.71 -8.21 -1.58
CA GLU A 15 7.94 -7.39 -2.79
C GLU A 15 7.46 -5.94 -2.61
N ALA A 16 6.32 -5.73 -1.95
CA ALA A 16 5.80 -4.40 -1.63
C ALA A 16 6.79 -3.62 -0.75
N ARG A 17 7.32 -4.25 0.31
CA ARG A 17 8.29 -3.60 1.21
C ARG A 17 9.55 -3.19 0.48
N GLU A 18 10.12 -4.10 -0.32
CA GLU A 18 11.33 -3.84 -1.09
C GLU A 18 11.11 -2.71 -2.09
N ALA A 19 9.95 -2.68 -2.76
CA ALA A 19 9.60 -1.60 -3.68
C ALA A 19 9.46 -0.25 -2.96
N ILE A 20 8.74 -0.19 -1.82
CA ILE A 20 8.54 1.05 -1.07
C ILE A 20 9.88 1.57 -0.53
N ALA A 21 10.72 0.70 0.04
CA ALA A 21 12.06 1.05 0.50
C ALA A 21 12.97 1.57 -0.62
N ALA A 22 12.75 1.13 -1.86
CA ALA A 22 13.45 1.63 -3.04
C ALA A 22 12.84 2.93 -3.63
N GLY A 23 11.84 3.52 -2.97
CA GLY A 23 11.15 4.73 -3.44
C GLY A 23 10.20 4.46 -4.61
N LEU A 24 9.80 3.21 -4.84
CA LEU A 24 8.85 2.85 -5.89
C LEU A 24 7.42 2.85 -5.34
N ALA A 25 6.53 3.56 -6.03
CA ALA A 25 5.10 3.49 -5.73
C ALA A 25 4.56 2.06 -5.87
N VAL A 26 3.68 1.67 -4.95
CA VAL A 26 3.04 0.35 -4.92
C VAL A 26 1.53 0.53 -4.96
N ARG A 27 0.85 -0.25 -5.80
CA ARG A 27 -0.60 -0.37 -5.79
C ARG A 27 -0.98 -1.73 -5.25
N ILE A 28 -1.78 -1.77 -4.19
CA ILE A 28 -2.40 -2.99 -3.67
C ILE A 28 -3.88 -2.87 -3.99
N GLY A 29 -4.42 -3.72 -4.86
CA GLY A 29 -5.80 -3.59 -5.37
C GLY A 29 -6.05 -2.19 -5.95
N LEU A 30 -7.08 -1.50 -5.45
CA LEU A 30 -7.35 -0.10 -5.77
C LEU A 30 -6.49 0.94 -5.02
N VAL A 31 -5.98 0.62 -3.83
CA VAL A 31 -5.22 1.54 -2.97
C VAL A 31 -3.79 1.71 -3.47
N ALA A 32 -3.28 2.94 -3.45
CA ALA A 32 -1.92 3.27 -3.86
C ALA A 32 -1.10 3.83 -2.70
N LEU A 33 0.17 3.41 -2.61
CA LEU A 33 1.19 3.92 -1.70
C LEU A 33 2.30 4.58 -2.53
N TYR A 34 2.63 5.83 -2.19
CA TYR A 34 3.65 6.65 -2.83
C TYR A 34 4.70 7.04 -1.79
N PRO A 35 5.85 6.34 -1.73
CA PRO A 35 6.98 6.79 -0.95
C PRO A 35 7.62 8.02 -1.59
N ASP A 36 7.92 9.01 -0.77
CA ASP A 36 8.74 10.18 -1.07
C ASP A 36 9.96 10.14 -0.12
N LEU A 37 11.08 9.61 -0.62
CA LEU A 37 12.30 9.43 0.18
C LEU A 37 13.01 10.76 0.48
N ASP A 38 12.78 11.80 -0.34
CA ASP A 38 13.37 13.12 -0.12
C ASP A 38 12.66 13.84 1.04
N LEU A 39 11.35 13.64 1.16
CA LEU A 39 10.53 14.16 2.26
C LEU A 39 10.44 13.22 3.46
N ASP A 40 10.94 11.99 3.35
CA ASP A 40 10.80 10.93 4.34
C ASP A 40 9.32 10.65 4.70
N VAL A 41 8.47 10.54 3.67
CA VAL A 41 7.02 10.32 3.85
C VAL A 41 6.52 9.19 2.95
N ILE A 42 5.56 8.40 3.41
CA ILE A 42 4.75 7.49 2.59
C ILE A 42 3.32 8.01 2.53
N TRP A 43 2.86 8.37 1.32
CA TRP A 43 1.48 8.78 1.07
C TRP A 43 0.64 7.59 0.66
N GLY A 44 -0.49 7.36 1.34
CA GLY A 44 -1.49 6.39 0.91
C GLY A 44 -2.72 7.10 0.35
N VAL A 45 -3.27 6.60 -0.74
CA VAL A 45 -4.43 7.18 -1.42
C VAL A 45 -5.39 6.07 -1.82
N ASP A 46 -6.65 6.20 -1.44
CA ASP A 46 -7.75 5.35 -1.90
C ASP A 46 -8.16 5.74 -3.34
N PRO A 47 -8.91 4.89 -4.08
CA PRO A 47 -9.30 5.19 -5.46
C PRO A 47 -10.21 6.42 -5.59
N TYR A 48 -10.86 6.88 -4.53
CA TYR A 48 -11.75 8.04 -4.54
C TYR A 48 -11.07 9.34 -4.07
N GLY A 49 -9.85 9.26 -3.55
CA GLY A 49 -9.07 10.38 -3.03
C GLY A 49 -9.62 10.96 -1.72
N GLU A 50 -10.50 10.25 -1.04
CA GLU A 50 -11.18 10.69 0.19
C GLU A 50 -10.41 10.27 1.45
N ASP A 51 -9.78 9.09 1.42
CA ASP A 51 -8.98 8.57 2.52
C ASP A 51 -7.48 8.63 2.17
N THR A 52 -6.76 9.46 2.93
CA THR A 52 -5.32 9.67 2.74
C THR A 52 -4.53 9.28 3.99
N LEU A 53 -3.51 8.46 3.80
CA LEU A 53 -2.47 8.17 4.80
C LEU A 53 -1.27 9.07 4.56
N ALA A 54 -0.63 9.54 5.63
CA ALA A 54 0.68 10.14 5.60
C ALA A 54 1.53 9.57 6.74
N ALA A 55 2.40 8.61 6.42
CA ALA A 55 3.40 8.13 7.37
C ALA A 55 4.64 9.00 7.20
N ASN A 56 5.00 9.83 8.20
CA ASN A 56 6.12 10.77 8.11
C ASN A 56 7.49 10.13 8.37
N GLU A 57 7.64 8.88 7.96
CA GLU A 57 8.87 8.10 8.04
C GLU A 57 8.86 7.07 6.88
N THR A 58 10.03 6.68 6.39
CA THR A 58 10.20 5.65 5.34
C THR A 58 10.95 4.41 5.84
N ASP A 59 10.99 4.22 7.16
CA ASP A 59 11.63 3.07 7.80
C ASP A 59 10.76 1.79 7.74
N ALA A 60 11.33 0.65 8.13
CA ALA A 60 10.63 -0.63 8.03
C ALA A 60 9.28 -0.65 8.80
N PRO A 61 9.19 -0.18 10.06
CA PRO A 61 7.91 -0.01 10.74
C PRO A 61 6.87 0.86 10.00
N ALA A 62 7.28 1.99 9.42
CA ALA A 62 6.39 2.87 8.68
C ALA A 62 5.89 2.21 7.38
N ILE A 63 6.77 1.48 6.69
CA ILE A 63 6.43 0.68 5.51
C ILE A 63 5.39 -0.39 5.86
N GLU A 64 5.62 -1.18 6.93
CA GLU A 64 4.65 -2.20 7.37
C GLU A 64 3.30 -1.59 7.73
N SER A 65 3.31 -0.49 8.48
CA SER A 65 2.09 0.19 8.90
C SER A 65 1.31 0.75 7.70
N SER A 66 2.01 1.21 6.66
CA SER A 66 1.41 1.70 5.42
C SER A 66 0.77 0.57 4.61
N ILE A 67 1.43 -0.58 4.53
CA ILE A 67 0.88 -1.79 3.90
C ILE A 67 -0.35 -2.29 4.68
N ASP A 68 -0.26 -2.37 6.01
CA ASP A 68 -1.39 -2.76 6.87
C ASP A 68 -2.59 -1.81 6.73
N TRP A 69 -2.35 -0.51 6.60
CA TRP A 69 -3.39 0.47 6.33
C TRP A 69 -4.08 0.18 4.98
N ALA A 70 -3.31 -0.09 3.93
CA ALA A 70 -3.86 -0.40 2.61
C ALA A 70 -4.69 -1.70 2.62
N GLU A 71 -4.24 -2.74 3.33
CA GLU A 71 -5.01 -3.99 3.51
C GLU A 71 -6.30 -3.76 4.30
N LYS A 72 -6.25 -3.03 5.43
CA LYS A 72 -7.44 -2.72 6.23
C LYS A 72 -8.46 -1.86 5.48
N LEU A 73 -7.98 -0.94 4.65
CA LEU A 73 -8.86 -0.12 3.83
C LEU A 73 -9.62 -1.00 2.82
N HIS A 74 -8.94 -1.98 2.20
CA HIS A 74 -9.60 -2.99 1.37
C HIS A 74 -10.61 -3.84 2.13
N GLU A 75 -10.27 -4.28 3.34
CA GLU A 75 -11.18 -5.06 4.18
C GLU A 75 -12.47 -4.31 4.53
N ARG A 76 -12.44 -2.97 4.62
CA ARG A 76 -13.58 -2.14 5.02
C ARG A 76 -14.38 -1.63 3.83
N GLU A 77 -13.70 -1.07 2.83
CA GLU A 77 -14.33 -0.24 1.78
C GLU A 77 -14.33 -0.91 0.40
N HIS A 78 -13.52 -1.95 0.17
CA HIS A 78 -13.38 -2.60 -1.13
C HIS A 78 -13.67 -4.12 -1.07
N LEU A 79 -14.75 -4.48 -0.38
CA LEU A 79 -15.19 -5.87 -0.19
C LEU A 79 -15.33 -6.67 -1.50
N ALA A 80 -15.62 -6.01 -2.62
CA ALA A 80 -15.71 -6.64 -3.94
C ALA A 80 -14.37 -7.19 -4.46
N GLU A 81 -13.22 -6.63 -4.05
CA GLU A 81 -11.91 -7.13 -4.48
C GLU A 81 -11.53 -8.44 -3.76
N ARG A 82 -12.16 -8.76 -2.61
CA ARG A 82 -11.94 -10.05 -1.91
C ARG A 82 -12.45 -11.27 -2.66
N SER A 83 -13.38 -11.07 -3.60
CA SER A 83 -14.11 -12.17 -4.24
C SER A 83 -13.52 -12.57 -5.61
N TYR A 84 -12.49 -11.87 -6.06
CA TYR A 84 -11.81 -12.22 -7.30
C TYR A 84 -10.74 -13.28 -7.03
N ASP A 85 -11.11 -14.55 -7.25
CA ASP A 85 -10.15 -15.60 -7.55
C ASP A 85 -9.57 -15.33 -8.95
N PHE A 86 -8.35 -14.80 -9.03
CA PHE A 86 -7.57 -14.73 -10.29
C PHE A 86 -6.59 -15.90 -10.39
#